data_AF-K2BFY5-F1
#
_entry.id   AF-K2BFY5-F1
#
_cell.length_a   1.000
_cell.length_b   1.000
_cell.length_c   1.000
_cell.angle_alpha   90.00
_cell.angle_beta   90.00
_cell.angle_gamma   90.00
#
_symmetry.space_group_name_H-M   'P 1'
#
loop_
_entity.id
_entity.type
_entity.pdbx_description
1 polymer ?
#
loop_
_entity_poly.entity_id
_entity_poly.type
_entity_poly.pdbx_seq_one_letter_code
_entity_poly.pdbx_strand_id
1 'polypeptide(L)' 'GAPNLTDAIWLYGGDKATLTESVSKARFGMMPAWAPKLSEDEIRAVAVYVHSLGGGE' A
#
# COMPACT_ATOMS: atom_id res chain seq x y z
N GLY A 1 -2.72 7.93 3.72
CA GLY A 1 -1.37 7.40 3.45
C GLY A 1 -0.85 6.64 4.65
N ALA A 2 -0.84 7.23 5.84
CA ALA A 2 -0.55 6.47 7.05
C ALA A 2 -1.66 5.42 7.31
N PRO A 3 -1.31 4.18 7.67
CA PRO A 3 -2.28 3.12 7.95
C PRO A 3 -3.00 3.37 9.29
N ASN A 4 -4.22 2.87 9.43
CA ASN A 4 -4.91 2.81 10.71
C ASN A 4 -4.27 1.69 11.56
N LEU A 5 -3.88 2.00 12.80
CA LEU A 5 -3.21 1.04 13.69
C LEU A 5 -4.18 0.29 14.63
N THR A 6 -5.49 0.54 14.50
CA THR A 6 -6.53 -0.08 15.33
C THR A 6 -7.27 -1.21 14.63
N ASP A 7 -7.05 -1.40 13.33
CA ASP A 7 -7.66 -2.49 12.57
C ASP A 7 -6.76 -3.73 12.51
N ALA A 8 -7.24 -4.77 11.83
CA ALA A 8 -6.53 -6.04 11.68
C ALA A 8 -5.62 -6.10 10.44
N ILE A 9 -5.50 -5.02 9.66
CA ILE A 9 -4.82 -4.99 8.36
C ILE A 9 -3.42 -4.40 8.53
N TRP A 10 -2.39 -5.23 8.38
CA TRP A 10 -1.00 -4.84 8.58
C TRP A 10 -0.17 -5.00 7.31
N LEU A 11 0.44 -3.91 6.84
CA LEU A 11 1.33 -3.93 5.67
C LEU A 11 2.67 -4.62 5.95
N TYR A 12 3.21 -4.43 7.15
CA TYR A 12 4.55 -4.93 7.52
C TYR A 12 4.49 -6.04 8.59
N GLY A 13 3.32 -6.30 9.17
CA GLY A 13 3.11 -7.22 10.31
C GLY A 13 2.77 -6.49 11.61
N GLY A 14 1.95 -7.12 12.46
CA GLY A 14 1.43 -6.56 13.71
C GLY A 14 2.05 -7.14 15.00
N ASP A 15 3.05 -8.02 14.90
CA ASP A 15 3.72 -8.58 16.08
C ASP A 15 4.66 -7.55 16.75
N LYS A 16 4.97 -7.79 18.02
CA LYS A 16 5.77 -6.86 18.85
C LYS A 16 7.15 -6.56 18.25
N ALA A 17 7.82 -7.54 17.63
CA ALA A 17 9.15 -7.32 17.08
C ALA A 17 9.06 -6.40 15.85
N THR A 18 8.12 -6.67 14.95
CA THR A 18 7.88 -5.87 13.75
C THR A 18 7.44 -4.44 14.06
N LEU A 19 6.61 -4.26 15.08
CA LEU A 19 6.21 -2.93 15.56
C LEU A 19 7.40 -2.16 16.13
N THR A 20 8.23 -2.83 16.95
CA THR A 20 9.43 -2.21 17.53
C THR A 20 10.38 -1.75 16.43
N GLU A 21 10.59 -2.56 15.39
CA GLU A 21 11.40 -2.16 14.24
C GLU A 21 10.78 -0.97 13.50
N SER A 22 9.48 -1.02 13.21
CA SER A 22 8.81 0.03 12.43
C SER A 22 8.79 1.38 13.15
N VAL A 23 8.68 1.38 14.49
CA VAL A 23 8.76 2.60 15.30
C VAL A 23 10.21 3.10 15.43
N SER A 24 11.18 2.20 15.64
CA SER A 24 12.58 2.58 15.89
C SER A 24 13.35 2.97 14.63
N LYS A 25 13.07 2.32 13.49
CA LYS A 25 13.79 2.53 12.23
C LYS A 25 12.98 3.28 11.17
N ALA A 26 11.69 3.55 11.44
CA ALA A 26 10.72 4.03 10.48
C ALA A 26 10.52 3.09 9.27
N ARG A 27 9.54 3.40 8.42
CA ARG A 27 9.28 2.72 7.15
C ARG A 27 9.07 3.77 6.05
N PHE A 28 9.67 3.54 4.89
CA PHE A 28 9.63 4.45 3.74
C PHE A 28 9.11 3.72 2.50
N GLY A 29 7.87 3.22 2.58
CA GLY A 29 7.19 2.64 1.43
C GLY A 29 7.03 3.67 0.31
N MET A 30 7.39 3.29 -0.92
CA MET A 30 7.25 4.12 -2.10
C MET A 30 6.38 3.38 -3.12
N MET A 31 5.33 4.03 -3.61
CA MET A 31 4.58 3.59 -4.78
C MET A 31 5.22 4.22 -6.03
N PRO A 32 5.86 3.45 -6.91
CA PRO A 32 6.46 4.00 -8.13
C PRO A 32 5.41 4.55 -9.09
N ALA A 33 5.78 5.57 -9.87
CA ALA A 33 4.96 6.04 -10.97
C ALA A 33 4.90 4.98 -12.08
N TRP A 34 3.68 4.69 -12.56
CA TRP A 34 3.44 3.71 -13.63
C TRP A 34 3.38 4.31 -15.03
N ALA A 35 3.20 5.64 -15.16
CA ALA A 35 3.15 6.36 -16.43
C ALA A 35 4.34 6.11 -17.40
N PRO A 36 5.58 5.87 -16.93
CA PRO A 36 6.69 5.52 -17.83
C PRO A 36 6.65 4.08 -18.36
N LYS A 37 5.80 3.22 -17.79
CA LYS A 37 5.76 1.77 -18.08
C LYS A 37 4.46 1.32 -18.74
N LEU A 38 3.36 2.03 -18.49
CA LEU A 38 2.02 1.71 -18.96
C LEU A 38 1.43 2.91 -19.69
N SER A 39 0.66 2.64 -20.74
CA SER A 39 -0.19 3.63 -21.40
C SER A 39 -1.33 4.08 -20.47
N GLU A 40 -1.96 5.20 -20.81
CA GLU A 40 -3.07 5.73 -20.02
C GLU A 40 -4.25 4.76 -19.93
N ASP A 41 -4.58 4.07 -21.03
CA ASP A 41 -5.67 3.09 -21.08
C ASP A 41 -5.36 1.88 -20.19
N GLU A 42 -4.11 1.40 -20.17
CA GLU A 42 -3.68 0.32 -19.28
C GLU A 42 -3.74 0.73 -17.81
N ILE A 43 -3.32 1.96 -17.47
CA ILE A 43 -3.43 2.49 -16.11
C ILE A 43 -4.88 2.53 -15.66
N ARG A 44 -5.80 3.00 -16.52
CA ARG A 44 -7.24 3.03 -16.23
C ARG A 44 -7.80 1.62 -16.03
N ALA A 45 -7.43 0.67 -16.89
CA ALA A 45 -7.87 -0.72 -16.78
C ALA A 45 -7.41 -1.36 -15.45
N VAL A 46 -6.14 -1.19 -15.08
CA VAL A 46 -5.60 -1.72 -13.81
C VAL A 46 -6.22 -1.01 -12.61
N ALA A 47 -6.46 0.30 -12.68
CA ALA A 47 -7.12 1.04 -11.60
C ALA A 47 -8.54 0.52 -11.34
N VAL A 48 -9.33 0.29 -12.40
CA VAL A 48 -10.68 -0.31 -12.28
C VAL A 48 -10.61 -1.72 -11.70
N TYR A 49 -9.64 -2.52 -12.14
CA TYR A 49 -9.44 -3.87 -11.62
C TYR A 49 -9.07 -3.89 -10.13
N VAL A 50 -8.14 -3.04 -9.69
CA VAL A 50 -7.77 -2.94 -8.27
C VAL A 50 -8.94 -2.43 -7.43
N HIS A 51 -9.71 -1.48 -7.95
CA HIS A 51 -10.90 -0.97 -7.26
C HIS A 51 -11.96 -2.07 -7.07
N SER A 52 -12.19 -2.93 -8.07
CA SER A 52 -13.16 -4.04 -7.93
C SER A 52 -12.75 -5.10 -6.91
N LEU A 53 -11.45 -5.18 -6.58
CA LEU A 53 -10.92 -6.05 -5.52
C LEU A 53 -10.99 -5.41 -4.12
N GLY A 54 -11.59 -4.22 -3.98
CA GLY A 54 -11.70 -3.49 -2.72
C GLY A 54 -10.61 -2.45 -2.48
N GLY A 55 -9.80 -2.12 -3.49
CA GLY A 55 -8.67 -1.19 -3.38
C GLY A 55 -9.03 0.31 -3.28
N GLY A 56 -10.26 0.65 -2.90
CA GLY A 56 -10.73 2.04 -2.81
C GLY A 56 -11.61 2.36 -1.59
N GLU A 57 -11.72 1.45 -0.63
CA GLU A 57 -12.36 1.69 0.68
C GLU A 57 -11.31 1.93 1.77
#